data_AF-R1DEE8-F1
#
_entry.id   AF-R1DEE8-F1
#
_cell.length_a   1.000
_cell.length_b   1.000
_cell.length_c   1.000
_cell.angle_alpha   90.00
_cell.angle_beta   90.00
_cell.angle_gamma   90.00
#
_symmetry.space_group_name_H-M   'P 1'
#
loop_
_entity.id
_entity.type
_entity.pdbx_description
1 polymer ?
#
loop_
_entity_poly.entity_id
_entity_poly.type
_entity_poly.pdbx_seq_one_letter_code
_entity_poly.pdbx_strand_id
1 'polypeptide(L)'
;MPDLAGRLFTEANGHEVYRGYVDDPRNTDNAWMETVAMHFHCSPELGKMLALHAGDDAADYKKLYASHKMMIDMIDLDHCRA
;
A
#
# COMPACT_ATOMS: atom_id res chain seq x y z
N MET A 1 -1.22 24.48 7.94
CA MET A 1 -0.46 23.21 7.89
C MET A 1 0.05 23.06 6.46
N PRO A 2 1.34 22.80 6.20
CA PRO A 2 1.78 22.45 4.85
C PRO A 2 0.99 21.22 4.38
N ASP A 3 0.60 21.19 3.10
CA ASP A 3 -0.06 20.02 2.51
C ASP A 3 0.94 18.88 2.32
N LEU A 4 1.18 18.12 3.39
CA LEU A 4 2.11 16.99 3.38
C LEU A 4 1.59 15.83 2.52
N ALA A 5 0.27 15.64 2.48
CA ALA A 5 -0.37 14.62 1.66
C ALA A 5 -0.17 14.91 0.17
N GLY A 6 -0.40 16.16 -0.27
CA GLY A 6 -0.16 16.56 -1.66
C GLY A 6 1.30 16.46 -2.10
N ARG A 7 2.25 16.57 -1.15
CA ARG A 7 3.68 16.32 -1.43
C ARG A 7 4.00 14.84 -1.61
N LEU A 8 3.30 13.96 -0.89
CA LEU A 8 3.53 12.51 -0.93
C LEU A 8 2.84 11.85 -2.12
N PHE A 9 1.56 12.17 -2.32
CA PHE A 9 0.68 11.52 -3.30
C PHE A 9 0.64 12.28 -4.62
N THR A 10 1.81 12.44 -5.24
CA THR A 10 1.91 12.98 -6.59
C THR A 10 1.93 11.85 -7.62
N GLU A 11 1.46 12.12 -8.84
CA GLU A 11 1.52 11.15 -9.95
C GLU A 11 2.95 10.66 -10.21
N ALA A 12 3.94 11.57 -10.11
CA ALA A 12 5.36 11.25 -10.34
C ALA A 12 5.97 10.36 -9.24
N ASN A 13 5.42 10.37 -8.02
CA ASN A 13 5.92 9.59 -6.89
C ASN A 13 5.19 8.24 -6.71
N GLY A 14 4.07 8.04 -7.43
CA GLY A 14 3.30 6.81 -7.37
C GLY A 14 3.87 5.74 -8.29
N HIS A 15 4.19 4.58 -7.73
CA HIS A 15 4.61 3.41 -8.48
C HIS A 15 3.58 2.29 -8.35
N GLU A 16 3.08 1.78 -9.47
CA GLU A 16 2.19 0.60 -9.46
C GLU A 16 3.02 -0.66 -9.19
N VAL A 17 2.76 -1.32 -8.08
CA VAL A 17 3.46 -2.55 -7.66
C VAL A 17 2.72 -3.79 -8.16
N TYR A 18 1.38 -3.73 -8.14
CA TYR A 18 0.55 -4.86 -8.49
C TYR A 18 -0.79 -4.42 -9.05
N ARG A 19 -1.31 -5.15 -10.03
CA ARG A 19 -2.67 -5.01 -10.56
C ARG A 19 -3.22 -6.37 -10.94
N GLY A 20 -4.35 -6.74 -10.37
CA GLY A 20 -5.07 -7.97 -10.71
C GLY A 20 -5.65 -8.71 -9.52
N TYR A 21 -5.76 -10.02 -9.67
CA TYR A 21 -6.40 -10.95 -8.74
C TYR A 21 -5.79 -10.96 -7.33
N VAL A 22 -6.65 -10.99 -6.31
CA VAL A 22 -6.25 -11.15 -4.91
C VAL A 22 -6.71 -12.51 -4.41
N ASP A 23 -5.80 -13.25 -3.78
CA ASP A 23 -6.14 -14.48 -3.07
C ASP A 23 -6.85 -14.13 -1.76
N ASP A 24 -8.18 -14.06 -1.84
CA ASP A 24 -9.06 -13.61 -0.77
C ASP A 24 -10.03 -14.73 -0.40
N PRO A 25 -10.22 -15.03 0.90
CA PRO A 25 -11.12 -16.10 1.35
C PRO A 25 -12.59 -15.88 0.96
N ARG A 26 -12.96 -14.69 0.49
CA ARG A 26 -14.30 -14.37 -0.03
C ARG A 26 -14.52 -14.81 -1.48
N ASN A 27 -13.46 -15.19 -2.19
CA ASN A 27 -13.57 -15.59 -3.60
C ASN A 27 -14.44 -16.84 -3.76
N THR A 28 -15.25 -16.86 -4.82
CA THR A 28 -16.09 -17.98 -5.24
C THR A 28 -15.76 -18.37 -6.68
N ASP A 29 -16.53 -19.30 -7.25
CA ASP A 29 -16.39 -19.74 -8.64
C ASP A 29 -16.70 -18.63 -9.67
N ASN A 30 -17.59 -17.70 -9.32
CA ASN A 30 -18.10 -16.66 -10.22
C ASN A 30 -17.86 -15.22 -9.72
N ALA A 31 -17.18 -15.04 -8.59
CA ALA A 31 -16.84 -13.72 -8.05
C ALA A 31 -15.48 -13.75 -7.35
N TRP A 32 -14.62 -12.78 -7.63
CA TRP A 32 -13.31 -12.65 -7.00
C TRP A 32 -12.94 -11.19 -6.74
N MET A 33 -11.97 -10.99 -5.86
CA MET A 33 -11.38 -9.69 -5.58
C MET A 33 -10.23 -9.39 -6.54
N GLU A 34 -10.22 -8.17 -7.06
CA GLU A 34 -9.07 -7.60 -7.76
C GLU A 34 -8.63 -6.30 -7.06
N THR A 35 -7.36 -5.95 -7.18
CA THR A 35 -6.84 -4.71 -6.60
C THR A 35 -5.75 -4.09 -7.46
N VAL A 36 -5.44 -2.83 -7.14
CA VAL A 36 -4.24 -2.12 -7.60
C VAL A 36 -3.48 -1.69 -6.35
N ALA A 37 -2.22 -2.13 -6.22
CA ALA A 37 -1.33 -1.71 -5.16
C ALA A 37 -0.39 -0.62 -5.69
N MET A 38 -0.46 0.56 -5.06
CA MET A 38 0.42 1.69 -5.37
C MET A 38 1.39 1.91 -4.21
N HIS A 39 2.66 2.08 -4.52
CA HIS A 39 3.69 2.46 -3.57
C HIS A 39 4.07 3.93 -3.75
N PHE A 40 4.00 4.71 -2.67
CA PHE A 40 4.45 6.09 -2.61
C PHE A 40 5.58 6.18 -1.61
N HIS A 41 6.81 6.32 -2.11
CA HIS A 41 7.98 6.41 -1.24
C HIS A 41 8.03 7.78 -0.54
N CYS A 42 8.40 7.79 0.75
CA CYS A 42 8.56 9.03 1.52
C CYS A 42 9.90 9.03 2.26
N SER A 43 10.49 10.21 2.43
CA SER A 43 11.71 10.33 3.23
C SER A 43 11.41 10.17 4.73
N PRO A 44 12.40 9.78 5.55
CA PRO A 44 12.22 9.67 7.00
C PRO A 44 11.75 10.98 7.66
N GLU A 45 12.18 12.13 7.14
CA GLU A 45 11.78 13.45 7.65
C GLU A 45 10.30 13.72 7.35
N LEU A 46 9.85 13.44 6.13
CA LEU A 46 8.45 13.59 5.75
C LEU A 46 7.58 12.62 6.56
N GLY A 47 7.99 11.37 6.71
CA GLY A 47 7.29 10.36 7.51
C GLY A 47 7.08 10.78 8.97
N LYS A 48 8.09 11.40 9.60
CA LYS A 48 7.97 11.94 10.98
C LYS A 48 7.00 13.11 11.10
N MET A 49 6.77 13.85 10.01
CA MET A 49 5.85 15.00 10.00
C MET A 49 4.39 14.57 9.77
N LEU A 50 4.13 13.34 9.31
CA LEU A 50 2.78 12.82 9.11
C LEU A 50 2.14 12.47 10.46
N ALA A 51 1.07 13.19 10.81
CA ALA A 51 0.27 12.86 11.98
C ALA A 51 -0.61 11.62 11.66
N LEU A 52 -0.19 10.45 12.13
CA LEU A 52 -0.92 9.19 11.91
C LEU A 52 -2.03 9.04 12.96
N HIS A 53 -3.26 8.91 12.47
CA HIS A 53 -4.44 8.59 13.28
C HIS A 53 -5.18 7.44 12.62
N ALA A 54 -5.45 6.39 13.38
CA ALA A 54 -6.28 5.28 12.92
C ALA A 54 -7.70 5.78 12.63
N GLY A 55 -8.28 5.32 11.51
CA GLY A 55 -9.71 5.46 11.24
C GLY A 55 -10.54 4.65 12.24
N ASP A 56 -11.86 4.81 12.19
CA ASP A 56 -12.80 4.06 13.03
C ASP A 56 -12.88 2.55 12.67
N ASP A 57 -12.48 2.20 11.46
CA ASP A 57 -12.39 0.84 10.92
C ASP A 57 -11.00 0.18 11.13
N ALA A 58 -10.03 0.93 11.62
CA ALA A 58 -8.66 0.46 11.83
C ALA A 58 -8.45 -0.02 13.28
N ALA A 59 -8.25 -1.33 13.43
CA ALA A 59 -7.88 -1.96 14.70
C ALA A 59 -6.41 -2.40 14.71
N ASP A 60 -5.82 -2.53 15.89
CA ASP A 60 -4.46 -3.06 16.03
C ASP A 60 -4.43 -4.55 15.63
N TYR A 61 -3.71 -4.86 14.55
CA TYR A 61 -3.63 -6.20 14.00
C TYR A 61 -2.20 -6.54 13.57
N LYS A 62 -1.78 -7.77 13.88
CA LYS A 62 -0.37 -8.20 13.78
C LYS A 62 0.00 -8.94 12.50
N LYS A 63 -0.97 -9.28 11.64
CA LYS A 63 -0.71 -10.07 10.42
C LYS A 63 -1.18 -9.30 9.18
N LEU A 64 -0.54 -9.53 8.04
CA LEU A 64 -1.03 -9.00 6.78
C LEU A 64 -2.21 -9.87 6.28
N TYR A 65 -3.24 -9.22 5.74
CA TYR A 65 -4.42 -9.89 5.19
C TYR A 65 -4.22 -10.26 3.71
N ALA A 66 -4.80 -11.35 3.24
CA ALA A 66 -4.77 -11.77 1.83
C ALA A 66 -3.36 -11.69 1.21
N SER A 67 -3.26 -11.20 -0.03
CA SER A 67 -2.00 -11.10 -0.78
C SER A 67 -1.11 -9.90 -0.42
N HIS A 68 -1.37 -9.15 0.67
CA HIS A 68 -0.61 -7.94 0.99
C HIS A 68 0.87 -8.23 1.26
N LYS A 69 1.22 -9.39 1.84
CA LYS A 69 2.62 -9.79 2.01
C LYS A 69 3.36 -9.85 0.66
N MET A 70 2.74 -10.45 -0.36
CA MET A 70 3.32 -10.55 -1.69
C MET A 70 3.58 -9.16 -2.29
N MET A 71 2.65 -8.21 -2.12
CA MET A 71 2.80 -6.85 -2.63
C MET A 71 3.96 -6.12 -1.94
N ILE A 72 4.14 -6.29 -0.63
CA ILE A 72 5.30 -5.73 0.08
C ILE A 72 6.61 -6.37 -0.40
N ASP A 73 6.64 -7.69 -0.57
CA ASP A 73 7.83 -8.39 -1.05
C ASP A 73 8.22 -7.94 -2.50
N MET A 74 7.23 -7.55 -3.32
CA MET A 74 7.48 -6.98 -4.65
C MET A 74 8.18 -5.61 -4.59
N ILE A 75 7.84 -4.78 -3.60
CA ILE A 75 8.51 -3.49 -3.39
C ILE A 75 10.00 -3.71 -3.11
N ASP A 76 10.34 -4.66 -2.23
CA ASP A 76 11.73 -4.97 -1.88
C ASP A 76 12.54 -5.47 -3.08
N LEU A 77 11.91 -6.29 -3.93
CA LEU A 77 12.52 -6.82 -5.15
C LEU A 77 12.79 -5.72 -6.20
N ASP A 78 11.91 -4.74 -6.32
CA ASP A 78 12.10 -3.60 -7.22
C ASP A 78 13.27 -2.71 -6.76
N HIS A 79 13.44 -2.52 -5.45
CA HIS A 79 14.59 -1.75 -4.93
C HIS A 79 15.94 -2.45 -5.15
N CYS A 80 15.98 -3.78 -5.31
CA CYS A 80 17.19 -4.52 -5.67
C CYS A 80 17.55 -4.44 -7.16
N ARG A 81 16.65 -3.91 -8.01
CA ARG A 81 16.84 -3.78 -9.46
C ARG A 81 17.15 -2.36 -9.93
N ALA A 82 17.13 -1.38 -9.01
CA ALA A 82 17.45 0.03 -9.27
C ALA A 82 18.91 0.38 -8.93
#